data_AF-A0A1X1BMJ7-F1
#
_entry.id   AF-A0A1X1BMJ7-F1
#
_cell.length_a   1.000
_cell.length_b   1.000
_cell.length_c   1.000
_cell.angle_alpha   90.00
_cell.angle_beta   90.00
_cell.angle_gamma   90.00
#
_symmetry.space_group_name_H-M   'P 1'
#
loop_
_entity.id
_entity.type
_entity.pdbx_description
1 polymer ?
#
loop_
_entity_poly.entity_id
_entity_poly.type
_entity_poly.pdbx_seq_one_letter_code
_entity_poly.pdbx_strand_id
1 'polypeptide(L)'
;MDSDVLKEAEEPQTQEPEISEDSNTGEVVVANGEDFGDAEHLAEVILVTTSLGGMKQQFFQSKMAQHILDCKGLVYYLVDANRDFTRAAVLKDHLLYEQWSTEGVLTSEDVGDRKSVTLPQLIVDGVSVGSTKEIQDLEDDGDLDYIIARMICPKCSATKPQDALQCPHCNAQYRMLIPMDYRDGVDIQRLCQGVPIVAEEE
;
A
#
# COMPACT_ATOMS: atom_id res chain seq x y z
N MET A 1 20.81 24.80 -68.60
CA MET A 1 21.44 26.12 -68.76
C MET A 1 20.35 27.14 -68.51
N ASP A 2 20.22 27.83 -67.41
CA ASP A 2 20.90 27.94 -66.12
C ASP A 2 19.87 28.64 -65.21
N SER A 3 19.83 28.26 -63.92
CA SER A 3 19.78 29.09 -62.70
C SER A 3 18.91 30.36 -62.68
N ASP A 4 18.22 30.81 -61.64
CA ASP A 4 17.97 30.45 -60.25
C ASP A 4 17.10 31.61 -59.72
N VAL A 5 16.45 31.42 -58.56
CA VAL A 5 16.37 32.38 -57.42
C VAL A 5 15.02 32.24 -56.70
N LEU A 6 15.15 31.61 -55.53
CA LEU A 6 14.21 31.44 -54.44
C LEU A 6 13.82 32.78 -53.79
N LYS A 7 12.60 32.85 -53.27
CA LYS A 7 12.23 33.69 -52.11
C LYS A 7 11.25 32.91 -51.23
N GLU A 8 11.78 32.35 -50.15
CA GLU A 8 11.02 31.86 -48.99
C GLU A 8 10.61 33.05 -48.12
N ALA A 9 9.41 33.00 -47.55
CA ALA A 9 8.85 34.02 -46.68
C ALA A 9 8.77 33.48 -45.24
N GLU A 10 9.20 34.33 -44.30
CA GLU A 10 9.46 34.09 -42.88
C GLU A 10 8.23 33.69 -42.04
N GLU A 11 8.48 32.83 -41.05
CA GLU A 11 7.58 32.48 -39.95
C GLU A 11 7.48 33.60 -38.90
N PRO A 12 6.30 33.85 -38.29
CA PRO A 12 6.19 34.70 -37.12
C PRO A 12 6.35 33.92 -35.80
N GLN A 13 7.33 34.36 -35.00
CA GLN A 13 7.60 33.95 -33.62
C GLN A 13 6.45 34.38 -32.68
N THR A 14 6.01 33.47 -31.81
CA THR A 14 5.03 33.77 -30.75
C THR A 14 5.76 33.83 -29.41
N GLN A 15 5.59 34.96 -28.71
CA GLN A 15 6.24 35.30 -27.44
C GLN A 15 5.61 34.57 -26.24
N GLU A 16 6.46 34.12 -25.31
CA GLU A 16 6.09 33.62 -23.98
C GLU A 16 5.72 34.79 -23.04
N PRO A 17 4.74 34.65 -22.14
CA PRO A 17 4.51 35.63 -21.08
C PRO A 17 5.23 35.25 -19.79
N GLU A 18 6.13 36.14 -19.35
CA GLU A 18 6.63 36.26 -17.99
C GLU A 18 5.49 36.65 -17.03
N ILE A 19 5.40 35.99 -15.86
CA ILE A 19 4.58 36.47 -14.75
C ILE A 19 5.47 36.56 -13.51
N SER A 20 5.53 37.78 -13.00
CA SER A 20 6.33 38.31 -11.91
C SER A 20 5.98 37.76 -10.53
N GLU A 21 7.03 37.56 -9.73
CA GLU A 21 7.01 37.41 -8.28
C GLU A 21 6.56 38.72 -7.62
N ASP A 22 5.67 38.65 -6.64
CA ASP A 22 5.68 39.61 -5.53
C ASP A 22 5.08 39.00 -4.25
N SER A 23 5.78 39.30 -3.18
CA SER A 23 5.68 38.72 -1.84
C SER A 23 4.59 39.41 -1.02
N ASN A 24 3.82 38.67 -0.20
CA ASN A 24 3.62 39.12 1.19
C ASN A 24 3.17 38.00 2.14
N THR A 25 3.82 38.05 3.29
CA THR A 25 3.81 37.19 4.47
C THR A 25 2.49 37.22 5.23
N GLY A 26 1.96 36.03 5.53
CA GLY A 26 0.98 35.78 6.58
C GLY A 26 1.47 34.61 7.42
N GLU A 27 2.22 34.95 8.47
CA GLU A 27 2.81 34.03 9.44
C GLU A 27 1.70 33.29 10.22
N VAL A 28 1.55 31.98 9.98
CA VAL A 28 0.82 31.09 10.88
C VAL A 28 1.83 30.11 11.46
N VAL A 29 2.05 30.27 12.76
CA VAL A 29 3.06 29.55 13.55
C VAL A 29 2.70 28.07 13.64
N VAL A 30 3.70 27.26 13.32
CA VAL A 30 3.76 25.81 13.23
C VAL A 30 3.46 25.17 14.59
N ALA A 31 2.61 24.13 14.58
CA ALA A 31 2.55 23.13 15.64
C ALA A 31 3.01 21.79 15.06
N ASN A 32 4.29 21.48 15.30
CA ASN A 32 4.96 20.18 15.24
C ASN A 32 4.33 19.11 14.33
N GLY A 33 4.69 19.15 13.05
CA GLY A 33 4.65 17.97 12.19
C GLY A 33 6.01 17.28 12.26
N GLU A 34 6.05 16.08 12.82
CA GLU A 34 7.16 15.17 12.60
C GLU A 34 7.23 14.88 11.08
N ASP A 35 8.38 15.17 10.49
CA ASP A 35 8.65 15.02 9.05
C ASP A 35 8.67 13.54 8.67
N PHE A 36 7.50 12.99 8.33
CA PHE A 36 7.37 11.70 7.65
C PHE A 36 7.35 11.94 6.14
N GLY A 37 8.48 12.38 5.59
CA GLY A 37 8.68 12.61 4.14
C GLY A 37 8.10 11.49 3.28
N ASP A 38 7.30 11.87 2.28
CA ASP A 38 6.62 11.07 1.24
C ASP A 38 5.74 9.87 1.67
N ALA A 39 5.86 9.37 2.90
CA ALA A 39 5.12 8.22 3.42
C ALA A 39 3.67 8.52 3.78
N GLU A 40 3.31 9.80 3.93
CA GLU A 40 1.95 10.22 4.33
C GLU A 40 0.90 9.89 3.25
N HIS A 41 1.33 9.70 1.99
CA HIS A 41 0.46 9.42 0.85
C HIS A 41 0.31 7.93 0.50
N LEU A 42 1.12 7.05 1.10
CA LEU A 42 1.07 5.62 0.81
C LEU A 42 0.01 4.90 1.66
N ALA A 43 -0.59 3.87 1.07
CA ALA A 43 -1.58 3.05 1.74
C ALA A 43 -0.99 2.21 2.88
N GLU A 44 -1.79 1.91 3.90
CA GLU A 44 -1.44 0.89 4.88
C GLU A 44 -1.51 -0.49 4.23
N VAL A 45 -0.38 -1.19 4.20
CA VAL A 45 -0.28 -2.53 3.61
C VAL A 45 -0.11 -3.56 4.72
N ILE A 46 -1.01 -4.55 4.76
CA ILE A 46 -0.97 -5.65 5.73
C ILE A 46 -1.04 -6.97 4.97
N LEU A 47 -0.12 -7.87 5.25
CA LEU A 47 -0.13 -9.23 4.74
C LEU A 47 -0.45 -10.20 5.88
N VAL A 48 -1.61 -10.84 5.80
CA VAL A 48 -1.99 -11.92 6.71
C VAL A 48 -1.50 -13.24 6.12
N THR A 49 -0.68 -13.96 6.89
CA THR A 49 0.00 -15.18 6.45
C THR A 49 -0.18 -16.32 7.43
N THR A 50 0.39 -17.49 7.13
CA THR A 50 0.55 -18.56 8.11
C THR A 50 1.97 -19.09 8.12
N SER A 51 2.56 -19.22 9.30
CA SER A 51 3.80 -19.97 9.50
C SER A 51 3.59 -21.48 9.71
N LEU A 52 2.35 -21.95 9.74
CA LEU A 52 2.02 -23.35 10.02
C LEU A 52 2.37 -24.26 8.82
N GLY A 53 3.55 -24.86 8.86
CA GLY A 53 4.04 -25.76 7.81
C GLY A 53 3.21 -27.04 7.59
N GLY A 54 2.30 -27.38 8.52
CA GLY A 54 1.34 -28.47 8.36
C GLY A 54 0.37 -28.25 7.19
N MET A 55 0.10 -26.98 6.85
CA MET A 55 -0.72 -26.59 5.70
C MET A 55 0.19 -26.09 4.57
N LYS A 56 0.95 -27.02 3.98
CA LYS A 56 2.03 -26.71 3.02
C LYS A 56 1.63 -25.72 1.92
N GLN A 57 0.44 -25.89 1.33
CA GLN A 57 -0.02 -24.99 0.27
C GLN A 57 -0.13 -23.55 0.77
N GLN A 58 -0.85 -23.29 1.86
CA GLN A 58 -1.01 -21.95 2.43
C GLN A 58 0.33 -21.37 2.90
N PHE A 59 1.21 -22.20 3.46
CA PHE A 59 2.56 -21.79 3.85
C PHE A 59 3.39 -21.30 2.65
N PHE A 60 3.44 -22.07 1.56
CA PHE A 60 4.19 -21.65 0.36
C PHE A 60 3.55 -20.45 -0.34
N GLN A 61 2.22 -20.41 -0.40
CA GLN A 61 1.48 -19.26 -0.94
C GLN A 61 1.75 -17.99 -0.12
N SER A 62 1.84 -18.10 1.21
CA SER A 62 2.23 -17.01 2.11
C SER A 62 3.63 -16.51 1.82
N LYS A 63 4.60 -17.42 1.60
CA LYS A 63 5.97 -17.04 1.24
C LYS A 63 6.06 -16.37 -0.13
N MET A 64 5.25 -16.82 -1.08
CA MET A 64 5.19 -16.21 -2.41
C MET A 64 4.58 -14.80 -2.36
N ALA A 65 3.48 -14.61 -1.63
CA ALA A 65 2.90 -13.28 -1.42
C ALA A 65 3.89 -12.32 -0.73
N GLN A 66 4.57 -12.81 0.31
CA GLN A 66 5.63 -12.06 0.99
C GLN A 66 6.74 -11.63 0.02
N HIS A 67 7.19 -12.56 -0.84
CA HIS A 67 8.24 -12.29 -1.81
C HIS A 67 7.85 -11.23 -2.85
N ILE A 68 6.59 -11.20 -3.30
CA ILE A 68 6.11 -10.16 -4.22
C ILE A 68 6.25 -8.77 -3.59
N LEU A 69 5.79 -8.62 -2.34
CA LEU A 69 5.88 -7.34 -1.62
C LEU A 69 7.35 -6.94 -1.33
N ASP A 70 8.20 -7.92 -0.99
CA ASP A 70 9.63 -7.69 -0.78
C ASP A 70 10.31 -7.22 -2.08
N CYS A 71 10.03 -7.87 -3.21
CA CYS A 71 10.56 -7.48 -4.52
C CYS A 71 10.11 -6.09 -4.97
N LYS A 72 8.90 -5.67 -4.59
CA LYS A 72 8.42 -4.30 -4.80
C LYS A 72 9.10 -3.27 -3.89
N GLY A 73 9.76 -3.70 -2.82
CA GLY A 73 10.32 -2.79 -1.82
C GLY A 73 9.24 -2.09 -0.98
N LEU A 74 8.08 -2.73 -0.78
CA LEU A 74 7.00 -2.15 0.02
C LEU A 74 7.31 -2.23 1.51
N VAL A 75 6.83 -1.23 2.24
CA VAL A 75 6.71 -1.29 3.69
C VAL A 75 5.35 -1.88 4.04
N TYR A 76 5.33 -2.99 4.75
CA TYR A 76 4.08 -3.67 5.13
C TYR A 76 4.17 -4.30 6.51
N TYR A 77 3.00 -4.53 7.11
CA TYR A 77 2.86 -5.27 8.36
C TYR A 77 2.57 -6.73 8.07
N LEU A 78 3.27 -7.63 8.74
CA LEU A 78 3.05 -9.06 8.65
C LEU A 78 2.27 -9.53 9.87
N VAL A 79 1.11 -10.16 9.64
CA VAL A 79 0.29 -10.79 10.68
C VAL A 79 0.28 -12.29 10.45
N ASP A 80 0.78 -13.05 11.42
CA ASP A 80 0.73 -14.52 11.37
C ASP A 80 -0.58 -15.04 11.97
N ALA A 81 -1.36 -15.76 11.17
CA ALA A 81 -2.57 -16.45 11.58
C ALA A 81 -2.28 -17.72 12.40
N ASN A 82 -1.03 -18.21 12.39
CA ASN A 82 -0.64 -19.35 13.20
C ASN A 82 -0.62 -18.97 14.69
N ARG A 83 -1.51 -19.60 15.45
CA ARG A 83 -1.66 -19.37 16.89
C ARG A 83 -0.67 -20.16 17.75
N ASP A 84 0.23 -20.93 17.14
CA ASP A 84 1.21 -21.70 17.90
C ASP A 84 2.12 -20.76 18.71
N PHE A 85 1.88 -20.75 20.02
CA PHE A 85 2.34 -19.80 21.03
C PHE A 85 3.87 -19.74 21.25
N THR A 86 4.70 -20.38 20.42
CA THR A 86 6.15 -20.40 20.63
C THR A 86 6.90 -19.22 19.99
N ARG A 87 6.36 -18.60 18.93
CA ARG A 87 6.84 -17.30 18.38
C ARG A 87 5.81 -16.18 18.52
N ALA A 88 4.52 -16.53 18.51
CA ALA A 88 3.40 -15.59 18.58
C ALA A 88 3.12 -15.04 19.99
N ALA A 89 3.75 -15.54 21.06
CA ALA A 89 3.44 -15.10 22.43
C ALA A 89 3.91 -13.66 22.76
N VAL A 90 4.84 -13.10 21.98
CA VAL A 90 5.32 -11.72 22.16
C VAL A 90 4.53 -10.76 21.28
N LEU A 91 4.01 -11.23 20.15
CA LEU A 91 3.32 -10.41 19.15
C LEU A 91 1.80 -10.44 19.36
N LYS A 92 1.14 -9.36 18.97
CA LYS A 92 -0.30 -9.18 19.06
C LYS A 92 -1.06 -9.63 17.82
N ASP A 93 -0.40 -10.34 16.91
CA ASP A 93 -0.95 -10.89 15.67
C ASP A 93 -2.29 -11.63 15.89
N HIS A 94 -2.36 -12.46 16.93
CA HIS A 94 -3.56 -13.23 17.25
C HIS A 94 -4.76 -12.36 17.63
N LEU A 95 -4.53 -11.23 18.33
CA LEU A 95 -5.59 -10.28 18.70
C LEU A 95 -6.15 -9.58 17.47
N LEU A 96 -5.25 -9.10 16.60
CA LEU A 96 -5.63 -8.45 15.35
C LEU A 96 -6.38 -9.40 14.42
N TYR A 97 -5.87 -10.63 14.27
CA TYR A 97 -6.49 -11.66 13.45
C TYR A 97 -7.92 -11.99 13.93
N GLU A 98 -8.11 -12.20 15.23
CA GLU A 98 -9.43 -12.49 15.80
C GLU A 98 -10.41 -11.32 15.64
N GLN A 99 -9.93 -10.11 15.90
CA GLN A 99 -10.72 -8.90 15.73
C GLN A 99 -11.18 -8.75 14.27
N TRP A 100 -10.26 -8.81 13.32
CA TRP A 100 -10.55 -8.61 11.89
C TRP A 100 -11.38 -9.75 11.28
N SER A 101 -11.24 -10.97 11.80
CA SER A 101 -12.12 -12.08 11.44
C SER A 101 -13.57 -11.82 11.88
N THR A 102 -13.76 -11.28 13.08
CA THR A 102 -15.08 -10.97 13.65
C THR A 102 -15.72 -9.74 12.98
N GLU A 103 -14.92 -8.72 12.66
CA GLU A 103 -15.36 -7.51 11.96
C GLU A 103 -15.65 -7.72 10.47
N GLY A 104 -15.35 -8.90 9.92
CA GLY A 104 -15.54 -9.19 8.50
C GLY A 104 -14.56 -8.48 7.57
N VAL A 105 -13.42 -8.03 8.11
CA VAL A 105 -12.30 -7.51 7.32
C VAL A 105 -11.63 -8.66 6.56
N LEU A 106 -11.46 -9.82 7.21
CA LEU A 106 -10.86 -11.00 6.60
C LEU A 106 -11.89 -11.77 5.78
N THR A 107 -11.58 -11.98 4.51
CA THR A 107 -12.34 -12.86 3.63
C THR A 107 -12.18 -14.31 4.10
N SER A 108 -13.31 -15.02 4.18
CA SER A 108 -13.38 -16.41 4.61
C SER A 108 -14.11 -17.25 3.56
N GLU A 109 -13.70 -18.50 3.44
CA GLU A 109 -14.31 -19.51 2.57
C GLU A 109 -14.96 -20.61 3.41
N ASP A 110 -16.01 -21.22 2.88
CA ASP A 110 -16.67 -22.36 3.50
C ASP A 110 -15.86 -23.64 3.19
N VAL A 111 -15.23 -24.20 4.22
CA VAL A 111 -14.48 -25.46 4.14
C VAL A 111 -15.26 -26.53 4.90
N GLY A 112 -16.14 -27.22 4.17
CA GLY A 112 -17.11 -28.15 4.77
C GLY A 112 -18.11 -27.39 5.64
N ASP A 113 -18.24 -27.78 6.91
CA ASP A 113 -19.18 -27.16 7.86
C ASP A 113 -18.58 -25.97 8.64
N ARG A 114 -17.38 -25.50 8.27
CA ARG A 114 -16.67 -24.43 8.97
C ARG A 114 -16.26 -23.32 8.02
N LYS A 115 -16.30 -22.08 8.51
CA LYS A 115 -15.66 -20.95 7.84
C LYS A 115 -14.18 -20.92 8.20
N SER A 116 -13.33 -20.85 7.19
CA SER A 116 -11.89 -20.66 7.35
C SER A 116 -11.50 -19.38 6.64
N VAL A 117 -10.68 -18.55 7.28
CA VAL A 117 -10.08 -17.39 6.60
C VAL A 117 -9.20 -17.90 5.46
N THR A 118 -9.33 -17.27 4.29
CA THR A 118 -8.48 -17.55 3.13
C THR A 118 -7.09 -16.98 3.39
N LEU A 119 -6.05 -17.82 3.29
CA LEU A 119 -4.65 -17.45 3.55
C LEU A 119 -3.73 -17.81 2.38
N PRO A 120 -2.73 -16.95 2.07
CA PRO A 120 -2.52 -15.63 2.66
C PRO A 120 -3.59 -14.63 2.18
N GLN A 121 -3.60 -13.43 2.76
CA GLN A 121 -4.51 -12.36 2.38
C GLN A 121 -3.83 -11.00 2.46
N LEU A 122 -3.87 -10.23 1.38
CA LEU A 122 -3.44 -8.84 1.35
C LEU A 122 -4.61 -7.93 1.76
N ILE A 123 -4.33 -6.96 2.61
CA ILE A 123 -5.26 -5.92 3.02
C ILE A 123 -4.58 -4.57 2.77
N VAL A 124 -5.32 -3.65 2.15
CA VAL A 124 -4.86 -2.29 1.86
C VAL A 124 -5.87 -1.29 2.39
N ASP A 125 -5.44 -0.37 3.25
CA ASP A 125 -6.30 0.63 3.93
C ASP A 125 -7.59 0.01 4.52
N GLY A 126 -7.45 -1.17 5.14
CA GLY A 126 -8.55 -1.89 5.76
C GLY A 126 -9.49 -2.63 4.82
N VAL A 127 -9.17 -2.68 3.52
CA VAL A 127 -9.93 -3.42 2.51
C VAL A 127 -9.18 -4.68 2.11
N SER A 128 -9.84 -5.84 2.24
CA SER A 128 -9.33 -7.12 1.74
C SER A 128 -9.18 -7.07 0.22
N VAL A 129 -7.96 -7.30 -0.26
CA VAL A 129 -7.62 -7.38 -1.69
C VAL A 129 -7.80 -8.80 -2.19
N GLY A 130 -7.18 -9.78 -1.52
CA GLY A 130 -7.30 -11.18 -1.90
C GLY A 130 -6.10 -12.04 -1.52
N SER A 131 -6.07 -13.25 -2.06
CA SER A 131 -5.01 -14.24 -1.84
C SER A 131 -3.79 -13.97 -2.72
N THR A 132 -2.78 -14.84 -2.65
CA THR A 132 -1.58 -14.70 -3.50
C THR A 132 -1.91 -14.63 -4.98
N LYS A 133 -2.95 -15.32 -5.44
CA LYS A 133 -3.34 -15.27 -6.84
C LYS A 133 -3.80 -13.87 -7.22
N GLU A 134 -4.71 -13.27 -6.45
CA GLU A 134 -5.19 -11.91 -6.71
C GLU A 134 -4.05 -10.88 -6.61
N ILE A 135 -3.09 -11.08 -5.70
CA ILE A 135 -1.88 -10.23 -5.63
C ILE A 135 -1.05 -10.35 -6.91
N GLN A 136 -0.85 -11.56 -7.44
CA GLN A 136 -0.13 -11.79 -8.69
C GLN A 136 -0.86 -11.19 -9.89
N ASP A 137 -2.16 -11.42 -10.00
CA ASP A 137 -2.97 -10.89 -11.08
C ASP A 137 -2.89 -9.34 -11.11
N LEU A 138 -2.98 -8.69 -9.93
CA LEU A 138 -2.82 -7.23 -9.80
C LEU A 138 -1.42 -6.73 -10.12
N GLU A 139 -0.39 -7.51 -9.81
CA GLU A 139 1.00 -7.18 -10.13
C GLU A 139 1.25 -7.28 -11.64
N ASP A 140 0.79 -8.36 -12.26
CA ASP A 140 0.93 -8.62 -13.69
C ASP A 140 0.18 -7.55 -14.53
N ASP A 141 -0.98 -7.09 -14.05
CA ASP A 141 -1.76 -6.02 -14.67
C ASP A 141 -1.20 -4.60 -14.37
N GLY A 142 -0.28 -4.48 -13.41
CA GLY A 142 0.30 -3.19 -12.95
C GLY A 142 -0.61 -2.37 -12.04
N ASP A 143 -1.75 -2.91 -11.64
CA ASP A 143 -2.75 -2.25 -10.78
C ASP A 143 -2.29 -2.15 -9.31
N LEU A 144 -1.43 -3.08 -8.86
CA LEU A 144 -0.96 -3.13 -7.47
C LEU A 144 -0.32 -1.79 -7.05
N ASP A 145 0.51 -1.19 -7.91
CA ASP A 145 1.16 0.10 -7.62
C ASP A 145 0.15 1.22 -7.43
N TYR A 146 -0.90 1.27 -8.26
CA TYR A 146 -1.95 2.28 -8.17
C TYR A 146 -2.83 2.07 -6.93
N ILE A 147 -3.01 0.83 -6.48
CA ILE A 147 -3.69 0.52 -5.21
C ILE A 147 -2.85 1.05 -4.04
N ILE A 148 -1.55 0.76 -4.01
CA ILE A 148 -0.66 1.21 -2.93
C ILE A 148 -0.52 2.74 -2.90
N ALA A 149 -0.49 3.38 -4.07
CA ALA A 149 -0.48 4.84 -4.21
C ALA A 149 -1.86 5.50 -4.00
N ARG A 150 -2.86 4.75 -3.53
CA ARG A 150 -4.25 5.19 -3.25
C ARG A 150 -4.99 5.79 -4.45
N MET A 151 -4.55 5.52 -5.68
CA MET A 151 -5.17 6.08 -6.90
C MET A 151 -6.33 5.25 -7.43
N ILE A 152 -6.37 3.95 -7.13
CA ILE A 152 -7.51 3.07 -7.46
C ILE A 152 -8.01 2.32 -6.24
N CYS A 153 -9.25 1.85 -6.30
CA CYS A 153 -9.89 1.15 -5.21
C CYS A 153 -9.40 -0.32 -5.11
N PRO A 154 -8.89 -0.78 -3.95
CA PRO A 154 -8.46 -2.17 -3.75
C PRO A 154 -9.57 -3.22 -3.97
N LYS A 155 -10.85 -2.83 -3.86
CA LYS A 155 -11.99 -3.76 -3.99
C LYS A 155 -12.56 -3.86 -5.39
N CYS A 156 -12.56 -2.78 -6.15
CA CYS A 156 -13.26 -2.72 -7.45
C CYS A 156 -12.43 -2.14 -8.59
N SER A 157 -11.16 -1.81 -8.33
CA SER A 157 -10.18 -1.25 -9.27
C SER A 157 -10.60 0.08 -9.95
N ALA A 158 -11.69 0.71 -9.49
CA ALA A 158 -12.10 2.02 -9.98
C ALA A 158 -11.16 3.12 -9.46
N THR A 159 -10.82 4.07 -10.34
CA THR A 159 -10.06 5.28 -9.98
C THR A 159 -10.77 6.09 -8.90
N LYS A 160 -9.98 6.65 -7.99
CA LYS A 160 -10.46 7.48 -6.88
C LYS A 160 -9.46 8.60 -6.53
N PRO A 161 -9.90 9.67 -5.86
CA PRO A 161 -9.00 10.60 -5.20
C PRO A 161 -8.14 9.90 -4.13
N GLN A 162 -6.90 10.36 -3.94
CA GLN A 162 -5.97 9.76 -2.98
C GLN A 162 -6.43 9.96 -1.52
N ASP A 163 -7.08 11.09 -1.23
CA ASP A 163 -7.62 11.49 0.07
C ASP A 163 -9.05 10.97 0.33
N ALA A 164 -9.63 10.21 -0.61
CA ALA A 164 -10.95 9.65 -0.43
C ALA A 164 -10.97 8.69 0.77
N LEU A 165 -11.90 8.92 1.71
CA LEU A 165 -12.12 8.07 2.89
C LEU A 165 -13.02 6.84 2.58
N GLN A 166 -13.67 6.86 1.42
CA GLN A 166 -14.45 5.72 0.92
C GLN A 166 -14.44 5.69 -0.60
N CYS A 167 -14.61 4.50 -1.19
CA CYS A 167 -14.70 4.35 -2.64
C CYS A 167 -15.98 5.00 -3.18
N PRO A 168 -15.91 5.93 -4.15
CA PRO A 168 -17.11 6.53 -4.75
C PRO A 168 -17.92 5.54 -5.61
N HIS A 169 -17.32 4.40 -5.99
CA HIS A 169 -17.93 3.42 -6.88
C HIS A 169 -18.57 2.24 -6.11
N CYS A 170 -17.83 1.64 -5.17
CA CYS A 170 -18.30 0.46 -4.44
C CYS A 170 -18.56 0.69 -2.93
N ASN A 171 -18.42 1.92 -2.45
CA ASN A 171 -18.61 2.31 -1.04
C ASN A 171 -17.73 1.53 -0.03
N ALA A 172 -16.58 0.98 -0.46
CA ALA A 172 -15.60 0.42 0.46
C ALA A 172 -15.05 1.53 1.36
N GLN A 173 -15.04 1.33 2.67
CA GLN A 173 -14.47 2.28 3.62
C GLN A 173 -12.96 2.04 3.73
N TYR A 174 -12.19 3.13 3.71
CA TYR A 174 -10.75 3.09 3.91
C TYR A 174 -10.43 3.50 5.35
N ARG A 175 -9.66 2.67 6.06
CA ARG A 175 -9.25 2.94 7.44
C ARG A 175 -7.95 2.22 7.76
N MET A 176 -7.15 2.83 8.63
CA MET A 176 -5.98 2.18 9.22
C MET A 176 -6.45 1.11 10.21
N LEU A 177 -5.95 -0.11 10.08
CA LEU A 177 -6.24 -1.22 10.97
C LEU A 177 -5.16 -1.41 12.04
N ILE A 178 -3.90 -1.06 11.77
CA ILE A 178 -2.84 -1.16 12.77
C ILE A 178 -2.92 0.04 13.72
N PRO A 179 -3.19 -0.20 15.02
CA PRO A 179 -3.17 0.86 16.03
C PRO A 179 -1.81 1.55 16.05
N MET A 180 -1.80 2.86 16.31
CA MET A 180 -0.55 3.64 16.37
C MET A 180 0.47 3.04 17.33
N ASP A 181 0.00 2.57 18.49
CA ASP A 181 0.83 1.98 19.54
C ASP A 181 1.55 0.69 19.12
N TYR A 182 1.11 0.03 18.03
CA TYR A 182 1.71 -1.24 17.59
C TYR A 182 2.75 -1.02 16.49
N ARG A 183 2.87 0.19 15.94
CA ARG A 183 3.72 0.47 14.75
C ARG A 183 5.22 0.49 15.06
N ASP A 184 5.60 0.47 16.33
CA ASP A 184 6.98 0.50 16.81
C ASP A 184 7.76 -0.80 16.59
N GLY A 185 7.11 -1.84 16.06
CA GLY A 185 7.75 -3.10 15.66
C GLY A 185 7.92 -4.13 16.77
N VAL A 186 7.45 -3.83 17.99
CA VAL A 186 7.53 -4.77 19.12
C VAL A 186 6.27 -5.66 19.19
N ASP A 187 5.12 -5.10 18.84
CA ASP A 187 3.83 -5.77 18.91
C ASP A 187 3.43 -6.48 17.62
N ILE A 188 3.93 -6.01 16.47
CA ILE A 188 3.68 -6.57 15.14
C ILE A 188 4.93 -6.43 14.29
N GLN A 189 5.16 -7.39 13.39
CA GLN A 189 6.30 -7.31 12.48
C GLN A 189 6.03 -6.29 11.38
N ARG A 190 6.80 -5.20 11.37
CA ARG A 190 6.88 -4.26 10.24
C ARG A 190 8.08 -4.62 9.38
N LEU A 191 7.84 -4.99 8.13
CA LEU A 191 8.88 -5.31 7.17
C LEU A 191 9.13 -4.11 6.26
N CYS A 192 10.39 -3.74 6.12
CA CYS A 192 10.87 -2.70 5.24
C CYS A 192 12.10 -3.25 4.51
N GLN A 193 12.07 -3.35 3.18
CA GLN A 193 13.29 -3.51 2.40
C GLN A 193 13.60 -2.20 1.67
N GLY A 194 14.78 -1.63 1.93
CA GLY A 194 15.37 -0.67 1.00
C GLY A 194 15.37 0.82 1.36
N VAL A 195 15.03 1.24 2.58
CA VAL A 195 15.33 2.63 2.97
C VAL A 195 16.78 2.71 3.44
N PRO A 196 17.67 3.47 2.78
CA PRO A 196 19.00 3.71 3.34
C PRO A 196 18.83 4.40 4.68
N ILE A 197 19.45 3.85 5.72
CA ILE A 197 19.63 4.57 6.97
C ILE A 197 20.52 5.75 6.60
N VAL A 198 19.95 6.95 6.54
CA VAL A 198 20.77 8.17 6.57
C VAL A 198 21.34 8.18 7.98
N ALA A 199 22.55 7.64 8.13
CA ALA A 199 23.26 7.76 9.37
C ALA A 199 23.50 9.27 9.56
N GLU A 200 22.82 9.87 10.54
CA GLU A 200 23.22 11.18 11.03
C GLU A 200 24.63 11.01 11.59
N GLU A 201 25.63 11.44 10.82
CA GLU A 201 27.01 11.55 11.29
C GLU A 201 27.06 12.71 12.29
N GLU A 202 27.27 12.40 13.58
CA GLU A 202 27.63 13.36 14.64
C GLU A 202 29.04 13.93 14.45
#